data_AF-A0A359KDY5-F1
#
_entry.id   AF-A0A359KDY5-F1
#
_cell.length_a   1.000
_cell.length_b   1.000
_cell.length_c   1.000
_cell.angle_alpha   90.00
_cell.angle_beta   90.00
_cell.angle_gamma   90.00
#
_symmetry.space_group_name_H-M   'P 1'
#
loop_
_entity.id
_entity.type
_entity.pdbx_description
1 polymer ?
#
loop_
_entity_poly.entity_id
_entity_poly.type
_entity_poly.pdbx_seq_one_letter_code
_entity_poly.pdbx_strand_id
1 'polypeptide(L)' 'MKIAQVTPLYEAVPPRLYGGTERVVAHLTDALVELGHDVTLFASAEAR' A
#
# COMPACT_ATOMS: atom_id res chain seq x y z
N MET A 1 7.94 2.86 -13.95
CA MET A 1 8.75 1.67 -13.57
C MET A 1 7.82 0.57 -13.09
N LYS A 2 8.28 -0.69 -12.99
CA LYS A 2 7.54 -1.76 -12.31
C LYS A 2 7.99 -1.88 -10.85
N ILE A 3 7.07 -1.74 -9.91
CA ILE A 3 7.36 -1.66 -8.47
C ILE A 3 6.48 -2.68 -7.74
N ALA A 4 7.11 -3.56 -6.96
CA ALA A 4 6.40 -4.41 -6.01
C ALA A 4 6.53 -3.79 -4.61
N GLN A 5 5.40 -3.47 -3.98
CA GLN A 5 5.36 -3.02 -2.58
C GLN A 5 4.85 -4.15 -1.70
N VAL A 6 5.57 -4.41 -0.60
CA VAL A 6 5.19 -5.41 0.39
C VAL A 6 4.98 -4.68 1.71
N THR A 7 3.74 -4.65 2.18
CA THR A 7 3.37 -4.02 3.45
C THR A 7 3.40 -5.04 4.59
N PRO A 8 3.52 -4.62 5.87
CA PRO A 8 3.25 -5.51 6.98
C PRO A 8 1.82 -6.08 6.93
N LEU A 9 1.65 -7.30 7.43
CA LEU A 9 0.37 -8.03 7.39
C LEU A 9 -0.52 -7.76 8.62
N TYR A 10 -0.16 -6.80 9.47
CA TYR A 10 -0.83 -6.56 10.75
C TYR A 10 -2.19 -5.85 10.60
N GLU A 11 -2.34 -4.99 9.60
CA GLU A 11 -3.55 -4.21 9.35
C GLU A 11 -3.79 -4.10 7.83
N ALA A 12 -5.00 -3.72 7.41
CA ALA A 12 -5.33 -3.49 6.01
C ALA A 12 -4.53 -2.30 5.44
N VAL A 13 -4.35 -2.29 4.12
CA VAL A 13 -3.93 -1.09 3.39
C VAL A 13 -5.10 -0.65 2.50
N PRO A 14 -5.65 0.57 2.68
CA PRO A 14 -5.40 1.51 3.78
C PRO A 14 -5.94 1.00 5.14
N PRO A 15 -5.31 1.42 6.26
CA PRO A 15 -5.63 0.89 7.59
C PRO A 15 -6.98 1.38 8.10
N ARG A 16 -7.73 0.49 8.77
CA ARG A 16 -8.99 0.84 9.45
C ARG A 16 -8.76 1.35 10.86
N LEU A 17 -7.70 0.87 11.51
CA LEU A 17 -7.32 1.20 12.88
C LEU A 17 -5.95 1.89 12.91
N TYR A 18 -5.14 1.56 13.92
CA TYR A 18 -3.79 2.07 14.06
C TYR A 18 -2.84 1.29 13.14
N GLY A 19 -2.56 1.85 11.97
CA GLY A 19 -1.55 1.34 11.02
C GLY A 19 -0.74 2.50 10.45
N GLY A 20 0.34 2.89 11.13
CA GLY A 20 1.17 4.01 10.69
C GLY A 20 1.86 3.72 9.34
N THR A 21 2.47 2.54 9.25
CA THR A 21 3.16 2.08 8.05
C THR A 21 2.19 1.88 6.89
N GLU A 22 1.05 1.22 7.14
CA GLU A 22 0.01 0.92 6.14
C GLU A 22 -0.57 2.20 5.54
N ARG A 23 -0.73 3.25 6.35
CA ARG A 23 -1.18 4.57 5.86
C ARG A 23 -0.16 5.21 4.92
N VAL A 24 1.13 5.12 5.24
CA VAL A 24 2.20 5.62 4.37
C VAL A 24 2.25 4.80 3.07
N VAL A 25 2.13 3.47 3.15
CA VAL A 25 2.10 2.60 1.96
C VAL A 25 0.94 2.96 1.04
N ALA A 26 -0.27 3.20 1.58
CA ALA A 26 -1.41 3.63 0.78
C ALA A 26 -1.11 4.93 0.01
N HIS A 27 -0.67 5.98 0.72
CA HIS A 27 -0.34 7.26 0.08
C HIS A 27 0.81 7.16 -0.93
N LEU A 28 1.83 6.37 -0.63
CA LEU A 28 2.95 6.16 -1.54
C LEU A 28 2.53 5.37 -2.79
N THR A 29 1.64 4.38 -2.63
CA THR A 29 1.10 3.62 -3.76
C THR A 29 0.35 4.55 -4.71
N ASP A 30 -0.57 5.35 -4.17
CA ASP A 30 -1.36 6.32 -4.95
C ASP A 30 -0.44 7.29 -5.71
N ALA A 31 0.52 7.91 -5.01
CA ALA A 31 1.44 8.86 -5.61
C ALA A 31 2.32 8.23 -6.71
N LEU A 32 2.78 7.00 -6.52
CA LEU A 32 3.58 6.30 -7.54
C LEU A 32 2.73 5.94 -8.77
N VAL A 33 1.47 5.56 -8.59
CA VAL A 33 0.54 5.32 -9.70
C VAL A 33 0.26 6.62 -10.46
N GLU A 34 0.02 7.73 -9.75
CA GLU A 34 -0.16 9.07 -10.35
C GLU A 34 1.05 9.53 -11.18
N LEU A 35 2.26 9.16 -10.75
CA LEU A 35 3.50 9.39 -11.48
C LEU A 35 3.72 8.45 -12.67
N GLY A 36 2.78 7.54 -12.97
CA GLY A 36 2.83 6.63 -14.11
C GLY A 36 3.65 5.37 -13.89
N HIS A 37 3.86 4.96 -12.64
CA HIS A 37 4.50 3.67 -12.33
C HIS A 37 3.45 2.54 -12.29
N ASP A 38 3.88 1.35 -12.71
CA ASP A 38 3.13 0.09 -12.59
C ASP A 38 3.44 -0.50 -11.21
N VAL A 39 2.50 -0.38 -10.28
CA VAL A 39 2.67 -0.78 -8.88
C VAL A 39 1.80 -1.99 -8.57
N THR A 40 2.41 -3.06 -8.06
CA THR A 40 1.71 -4.19 -7.46
C THR A 40 1.90 -4.13 -5.94
N LEU A 41 0.80 -4.01 -5.19
CA LEU A 41 0.81 -4.01 -3.74
C LEU A 41 0.44 -5.39 -3.19
N PHE A 42 1.32 -5.97 -2.37
CA PHE A 42 1.06 -7.16 -1.57
C PHE A 42 0.69 -6.71 -0.15
N ALA A 43 -0.55 -6.99 0.23
CA ALA A 43 -1.14 -6.58 1.50
C ALA A 43 -1.85 -7.71 2.23
N SER A 44 -2.28 -7.44 3.48
CA SER A 44 -3.15 -8.33 4.24
C SER A 44 -4.46 -8.59 3.48
N ALA A 45 -5.11 -9.71 3.80
CA ALA A 45 -6.26 -10.21 3.03
C ALA A 45 -7.46 -9.23 3.04
N GLU A 46 -7.52 -8.33 4.02
CA GLU A 46 -8.57 -7.35 4.21
C GLU A 46 -8.34 -6.02 3.47
N ALA A 47 -7.21 -5.89 2.76
CA ALA A 47 -6.91 -4.75 1.89
C ALA A 47 -7.90 -4.67 0.72
N ARG A 48 -8.19 -3.45 0.26
CA ARG A 48 -9.23 -3.15 -0.73
C ARG A 48 -8.81 -2.04 -1.67
#